data_AF-A0AB34K4D3-F1
#
_entry.id   AF-A0AB34K4D3-F1
#
_cell.length_a   1.000
_cell.length_b   1.000
_cell.length_c   1.000
_cell.angle_alpha   90.00
_cell.angle_beta   90.00
_cell.angle_gamma   90.00
#
_symmetry.space_group_name_H-M   'P 1'
#
loop_
_entity.id
_entity.type
_entity.pdbx_description
1 polymer ?
#
loop_
_entity_poly.entity_id
_entity_poly.type
_entity_poly.pdbx_seq_one_letter_code
_entity_poly.pdbx_strand_id
1 'polypeptide(L)'
;MGKGKKRPRVPEQAAREDPEGEIEGFVEAGELYLRDERGVVYSSERDARGSLVTVGHWDASKAAIIHSAPAAVELPQTGLAPPPSTPHPPPEPLTFEAFEEDHCETAPEAYDHIVGVLHALAHRQGVKAEELRIYDPYYCNGAVQRHLAARGFHHVYNKNEDFYVAQASGALPSFDVLVTNPPYTHPHPQKLLDFCVACKKPWLALMPNWVCTKDFFHTTFSLEQLSGHERGARRGGSAPFFIVPRKRYHYWTPRGRRADVSAGGAKSKTHGHTNAALGVRTSPFVSFWYCGGISPKVKTKLSPPDGCVLAWSQDSLPPGVQER
;
A
#
# COMPACT_ATOMS: atom_id res chain seq x y z
N MET A 1 -34.16 6.62 54.34
CA MET A 1 -34.30 5.30 53.69
C MET A 1 -34.33 5.48 52.19
N GLY A 2 -33.24 5.13 51.49
CA GLY A 2 -33.17 5.14 50.03
C GLY A 2 -32.05 4.19 49.58
N LYS A 3 -32.41 2.95 49.24
CA LYS A 3 -31.45 1.92 48.83
C LYS A 3 -31.08 2.13 47.35
N GLY A 4 -29.85 2.56 47.08
CA GLY A 4 -29.29 2.62 45.72
C GLY A 4 -29.00 1.21 45.19
N LYS A 5 -29.63 0.85 44.06
CA LYS A 5 -29.38 -0.39 43.32
C LYS A 5 -27.98 -0.35 42.69
N LYS A 6 -27.10 -1.28 43.08
CA LYS A 6 -25.83 -1.55 42.39
C LYS A 6 -26.12 -2.16 41.01
N ARG A 7 -25.57 -1.57 39.94
CA ARG A 7 -25.55 -2.16 38.59
C ARG A 7 -24.62 -3.38 38.58
N PRO A 8 -24.95 -4.47 37.86
CA PRO A 8 -24.07 -5.62 37.74
C PRO A 8 -22.89 -5.30 36.81
N ARG A 9 -21.69 -5.67 37.27
CA ARG A 9 -20.45 -5.67 36.48
C ARG A 9 -20.59 -6.74 35.40
N VAL A 10 -20.51 -6.34 34.13
CA VAL A 10 -20.34 -7.27 33.01
C VAL A 10 -18.94 -7.87 33.15
N PRO A 11 -18.75 -9.19 33.07
CA PRO A 11 -17.43 -9.78 33.10
C PRO A 11 -16.67 -9.36 31.85
N GLU A 12 -15.56 -8.69 32.07
CA GLU A 12 -14.50 -8.44 31.10
C GLU A 12 -14.08 -9.79 30.51
N GLN A 13 -14.40 -10.01 29.24
CA GLN A 13 -13.86 -11.15 28.50
C GLN A 13 -12.36 -10.91 28.42
N ALA A 14 -11.62 -11.64 29.26
CA ALA A 14 -10.18 -11.72 29.22
C ALA A 14 -9.76 -11.99 27.77
N ALA A 15 -8.97 -11.07 27.22
CA ALA A 15 -8.18 -11.35 26.04
C ALA A 15 -7.40 -12.64 26.30
N ARG A 16 -7.56 -13.63 25.42
CA ARG A 16 -6.67 -14.78 25.42
C ARG A 16 -5.29 -14.25 25.08
N GLU A 17 -4.44 -14.14 26.08
CA GLU A 17 -3.01 -13.96 25.89
C GLU A 17 -2.51 -15.17 25.07
N ASP A 18 -2.03 -14.92 23.86
CA ASP A 18 -1.28 -15.92 23.10
C ASP A 18 0.02 -16.18 23.87
N PRO A 19 0.27 -17.42 24.34
CA PRO A 19 1.53 -17.73 25.00
C PRO A 19 2.61 -17.80 23.91
N GLU A 20 3.35 -16.71 23.71
CA GLU A 20 4.64 -16.74 23.02
C GLU A 20 5.65 -17.47 23.93
N GLY A 21 5.52 -18.80 24.02
CA GLY A 21 6.62 -19.67 24.46
C GLY A 21 7.78 -19.58 23.46
N GLU A 22 8.98 -20.04 23.82
CA GLU A 22 10.11 -20.01 22.89
C GLU A 22 9.78 -20.89 21.67
N ILE A 23 9.72 -20.25 20.49
CA ILE A 23 9.48 -20.92 19.22
C ILE A 23 10.81 -21.06 18.48
N GLU A 24 11.18 -22.28 18.15
CA GLU A 24 12.41 -22.62 17.43
C GLU A 24 12.12 -22.87 15.94
N GLY A 25 12.92 -22.29 15.05
CA GLY A 25 12.81 -22.52 13.61
C GLY A 25 13.67 -23.70 13.14
N PHE A 26 13.13 -24.57 12.30
CA PHE A 26 13.88 -25.68 11.70
C PHE A 26 13.45 -25.91 10.24
N VAL A 27 14.33 -26.52 9.43
CA VAL A 27 14.07 -26.77 8.00
C VAL A 27 13.92 -28.27 7.76
N GLU A 28 12.81 -28.67 7.12
CA GLU A 28 12.55 -30.04 6.69
C GLU A 28 12.08 -30.03 5.23
N ALA A 29 12.64 -30.93 4.41
CA ALA A 29 12.34 -31.01 2.97
C ALA A 29 12.48 -29.68 2.18
N GLY A 30 13.30 -28.74 2.67
CA GLY A 30 13.50 -27.43 2.06
C GLY A 30 12.49 -26.35 2.47
N GLU A 31 11.55 -26.67 3.36
CA GLU A 31 10.56 -25.75 3.91
C GLU A 31 10.88 -25.38 5.37
N LEU A 32 10.62 -24.12 5.73
CA LEU A 32 10.82 -23.63 7.09
C LEU A 32 9.57 -23.91 7.93
N TYR A 33 9.79 -24.50 9.09
CA TYR A 33 8.78 -24.77 10.10
C TYR A 33 9.17 -24.14 11.44
N LEU A 34 8.17 -23.95 12.28
CA LEU A 34 8.30 -23.40 13.63
C LEU A 34 7.85 -24.46 14.63
N ARG A 35 8.58 -24.65 15.72
CA ARG A 35 8.25 -25.62 16.78
C ARG A 35 8.18 -24.93 18.13
N ASP A 36 7.13 -25.18 18.89
CA ASP A 36 7.08 -24.75 20.30
C ASP A 36 7.67 -25.80 21.25
N GLU A 37 7.88 -25.43 22.51
CA GLU A 37 8.40 -26.32 23.56
C GLU A 37 7.55 -27.60 23.78
N ARG A 38 6.30 -27.61 23.34
CA ARG A 38 5.39 -28.77 23.43
C ARG A 38 5.50 -29.69 22.21
N GLY A 39 6.39 -29.38 21.27
CA GLY A 39 6.59 -30.12 20.03
C GLY A 39 5.47 -29.91 19.01
N VAL A 40 4.63 -28.87 19.15
CA VAL A 40 3.68 -28.48 18.11
C VAL A 40 4.45 -27.82 16.99
N VAL A 41 4.18 -28.23 15.75
CA VAL A 41 4.81 -27.66 14.57
C VAL A 41 3.81 -26.76 13.84
N TYR A 42 4.28 -25.57 13.49
CA TYR A 42 3.54 -24.57 12.72
C TYR A 42 4.24 -24.32 11.38
N SER A 43 3.44 -23.95 10.38
CA SER A 43 3.94 -23.37 9.14
C SER A 43 4.69 -22.07 9.43
N SER A 44 5.72 -21.80 8.63
CA SER A 44 6.34 -20.46 8.61
C SER A 44 5.42 -19.39 8.02
N GLU A 45 4.34 -19.80 7.35
CA GLU A 45 3.28 -18.92 6.87
C GLU A 45 2.17 -18.76 7.93
N ARG A 46 1.72 -17.51 8.11
CA ARG A 46 0.62 -17.15 9.01
C ARG A 46 -0.70 -17.11 8.23
N ASP A 47 -1.82 -17.36 8.91
CA ASP A 47 -3.14 -17.22 8.32
C ASP A 47 -3.49 -15.75 8.00
N ALA A 48 -4.64 -15.53 7.36
CA ALA A 48 -5.12 -14.18 7.00
C ALA A 48 -5.30 -13.22 8.20
N ARG A 49 -5.33 -13.75 9.42
CA ARG A 49 -5.44 -12.98 10.67
C ARG A 49 -4.09 -12.80 11.37
N GLY A 50 -3.02 -13.38 10.82
CA GLY A 50 -1.67 -13.33 11.38
C GLY A 50 -1.39 -14.42 12.43
N SER A 51 -2.27 -15.41 12.60
CA SER A 51 -2.08 -16.52 13.53
C SER A 51 -1.18 -17.61 12.94
N LEU A 52 -0.43 -18.31 13.80
CA LEU A 52 0.37 -19.47 13.40
C LEU A 52 -0.54 -20.62 12.92
N VAL A 53 -0.19 -21.26 11.81
CA VAL A 53 -0.95 -22.38 11.25
C VAL A 53 -0.31 -23.69 11.70
N THR A 54 -0.97 -24.45 12.57
CA THR A 54 -0.47 -25.76 13.00
C THR A 54 -0.46 -26.76 11.85
N VAL A 55 0.69 -27.38 11.59
CA VAL A 55 0.87 -28.38 10.52
C VAL A 55 1.01 -29.80 11.05
N GLY A 56 1.35 -29.97 12.34
CA GLY A 56 1.58 -31.28 12.92
C GLY A 56 2.29 -31.23 14.27
N HIS A 57 2.91 -32.35 14.62
CA HIS A 57 3.76 -32.48 15.80
C HIS A 57 5.12 -33.05 15.42
N TRP A 58 6.16 -32.65 16.15
CA TRP A 58 7.52 -33.12 15.95
C TRP A 58 7.73 -34.51 16.57
N ASP A 59 8.17 -35.49 15.77
CA ASP A 59 8.61 -36.80 16.25
C ASP A 59 10.13 -36.77 16.48
N ALA A 60 10.52 -36.64 17.75
CA ALA A 60 11.92 -36.62 18.14
C ALA A 60 12.67 -37.93 17.82
N SER A 61 11.96 -39.07 17.70
CA SER A 61 12.58 -40.36 17.38
C SER A 61 12.95 -40.51 15.91
N LYS A 62 12.22 -39.82 15.03
CA LYS A 62 12.42 -39.83 13.58
C LYS A 62 13.04 -38.55 13.04
N ALA A 63 13.18 -37.53 13.89
CA ALA A 63 13.58 -36.18 13.52
C ALA A 63 12.76 -35.64 12.32
N ALA A 64 11.44 -35.82 12.38
CA ALA A 64 10.52 -35.50 11.30
C ALA A 64 9.17 -35.00 11.81
N ILE A 65 8.43 -34.27 10.98
CA ILE A 65 7.05 -33.84 11.26
C ILE A 65 6.06 -35.00 11.06
N ILE A 66 5.23 -35.26 12.07
CA ILE A 66 3.98 -36.02 11.92
C ILE A 66 2.90 -35.03 11.56
N HIS A 67 2.55 -34.96 10.27
CA HIS A 67 1.48 -34.11 9.79
C HIS A 67 0.15 -34.52 10.40
N SER A 68 -0.56 -33.56 10.99
CA SER A 68 -1.94 -33.78 11.42
C SER A 68 -2.80 -33.99 10.18
N ALA A 69 -3.57 -35.08 10.14
CA ALA A 69 -4.58 -35.27 9.11
C ALA A 69 -5.48 -34.02 9.03
N PRO A 70 -5.90 -33.57 7.83
CA PRO A 70 -6.70 -32.36 7.70
C PRO A 70 -7.99 -32.53 8.50
N ALA A 71 -8.08 -31.80 9.61
CA ALA A 71 -9.34 -31.65 10.30
C ALA A 71 -10.29 -30.94 9.32
N ALA A 72 -11.34 -31.64 8.91
CA ALA A 72 -12.43 -31.06 8.14
C ALA A 72 -13.12 -29.98 8.99
N VAL A 73 -12.58 -28.78 8.96
CA VAL A 73 -13.27 -27.58 9.41
C VAL A 73 -14.14 -27.15 8.24
N GLU A 74 -15.43 -27.46 8.32
CA GLU A 74 -16.43 -26.80 7.49
C GLU A 74 -16.35 -25.30 7.74
N LEU A 75 -15.65 -24.59 6.84
CA LEU A 75 -15.70 -23.15 6.75
C LEU A 75 -17.07 -22.77 6.15
N PRO A 76 -17.79 -21.79 6.74
CA PRO A 76 -18.96 -21.22 6.09
C PRO A 76 -18.51 -20.66 4.74
N GLN A 77 -19.09 -21.19 3.66
CA GLN A 77 -18.86 -20.73 2.30
C GLN A 77 -19.50 -19.35 2.10
N THR A 78 -18.80 -18.30 2.49
CA THR A 78 -19.05 -16.94 2.01
C THR A 78 -17.72 -16.27 1.73
N GLY A 79 -17.35 -16.20 0.45
CA GLY A 79 -16.16 -15.50 -0.02
C GLY A 79 -15.45 -16.32 -1.08
N LEU A 80 -15.59 -15.90 -2.34
CA LEU A 80 -14.77 -16.37 -3.45
C LEU A 80 -13.30 -16.40 -3.05
N ALA A 81 -12.62 -17.51 -3.35
CA ALA A 81 -11.17 -17.55 -3.30
C ALA A 81 -10.60 -16.34 -4.08
N PRO A 82 -9.56 -15.66 -3.57
CA PRO A 82 -8.91 -14.61 -4.34
C PRO A 82 -8.52 -15.20 -5.70
N PRO A 83 -8.80 -14.50 -6.82
CA PRO A 83 -8.46 -15.02 -8.13
C PRO A 83 -6.96 -15.32 -8.17
N PRO A 84 -6.53 -16.38 -8.88
CA PRO A 84 -5.11 -16.66 -9.05
C PRO A 84 -4.44 -15.39 -9.55
N SER A 85 -3.47 -14.89 -8.77
CA SER A 85 -2.71 -13.71 -9.15
C SER A 85 -2.07 -13.98 -10.52
N THR A 86 -2.53 -13.27 -11.55
CA THR A 86 -1.91 -13.33 -12.88
C THR A 86 -0.43 -13.00 -12.69
N PRO A 87 0.50 -13.87 -13.16
CA PRO A 87 1.93 -13.62 -13.03
C PRO A 87 2.30 -12.25 -13.58
N HIS A 88 3.24 -11.53 -12.95
CA HIS A 88 3.72 -10.28 -13.54
C HIS A 88 4.34 -10.58 -14.90
N PRO A 89 4.05 -9.75 -15.92
CA PRO A 89 4.69 -9.89 -17.20
C PRO A 89 6.21 -9.67 -17.05
N PRO A 90 7.03 -10.33 -17.88
CA PRO A 90 8.46 -10.02 -17.90
C PRO A 90 8.66 -8.53 -18.21
N PRO A 91 9.60 -7.84 -17.55
CA PRO A 91 9.83 -6.42 -17.81
C PRO A 91 10.33 -6.19 -19.23
N GLU A 92 9.72 -5.23 -19.91
CA GLU A 92 10.21 -4.71 -21.19
C GLU A 92 11.29 -3.63 -20.99
N PRO A 93 12.20 -3.42 -21.96
CA PRO A 93 13.15 -2.32 -21.92
C PRO A 93 12.46 -0.96 -21.73
N LEU A 94 13.01 -0.11 -20.87
CA LEU A 94 12.45 1.22 -20.65
C LEU A 94 12.76 2.14 -21.82
N THR A 95 11.83 3.02 -22.14
CA THR A 95 12.03 4.07 -23.16
C THR A 95 12.65 5.35 -22.57
N PHE A 96 13.09 5.30 -21.31
CA PHE A 96 13.57 6.42 -20.53
C PHE A 96 14.66 5.97 -19.55
N GLU A 97 15.47 6.91 -19.09
CA GLU A 97 16.49 6.66 -18.08
C GLU A 97 15.86 6.63 -16.68
N ALA A 98 16.20 5.61 -15.90
CA ALA A 98 15.74 5.46 -14.52
C ALA A 98 16.82 4.78 -13.68
N PHE A 99 16.86 5.13 -12.39
CA PHE A 99 17.68 4.41 -11.41
C PHE A 99 17.01 3.07 -11.08
N GLU A 100 17.80 2.00 -11.03
CA GLU A 100 17.29 0.66 -10.73
C GLU A 100 16.56 0.61 -9.38
N GLU A 101 17.06 1.38 -8.40
CA GLU A 101 16.54 1.49 -7.04
C GLU A 101 15.14 2.13 -6.96
N ASP A 102 14.71 2.82 -8.00
CA ASP A 102 13.37 3.43 -8.09
C ASP A 102 12.32 2.46 -8.67
N HIS A 103 12.72 1.30 -9.20
CA HIS A 103 11.77 0.30 -9.70
C HIS A 103 11.12 -0.50 -8.57
N CYS A 104 9.97 0.01 -8.13
CA CYS A 104 9.12 -0.57 -7.10
C CYS A 104 7.65 -0.40 -7.48
N GLU A 105 6.93 -1.51 -7.63
CA GLU A 105 5.49 -1.51 -7.83
C GLU A 105 4.76 -1.49 -6.48
N THR A 106 3.65 -0.76 -6.45
CA THR A 106 2.78 -0.65 -5.28
C THR A 106 2.07 -1.97 -5.00
N ALA A 107 2.06 -2.41 -3.74
CA ALA A 107 1.30 -3.60 -3.37
C ALA A 107 -0.21 -3.42 -3.58
N PRO A 108 -0.95 -4.50 -3.90
CA PRO A 108 -2.41 -4.47 -4.04
C PRO A 108 -3.12 -3.79 -2.86
N GLU A 109 -2.73 -4.12 -1.64
CA GLU A 109 -3.26 -3.57 -0.39
C GLU A 109 -3.29 -2.03 -0.39
N ALA A 110 -2.24 -1.37 -0.89
CA ALA A 110 -2.20 0.08 -0.86
C ALA A 110 -3.29 0.69 -1.76
N TYR A 111 -3.66 0.01 -2.86
CA TYR A 111 -4.76 0.44 -3.70
C TYR A 111 -6.12 0.26 -3.03
N ASP A 112 -6.32 -0.78 -2.20
CA ASP A 112 -7.57 -0.96 -1.42
C ASP A 112 -7.87 0.26 -0.56
N HIS A 113 -6.84 0.85 0.04
CA HIS A 113 -6.97 2.01 0.90
C HIS A 113 -7.38 3.30 0.16
N ILE A 114 -7.32 3.35 -1.17
CA ILE A 114 -7.76 4.53 -1.94
C ILE A 114 -9.05 4.32 -2.74
N VAL A 115 -9.58 3.11 -2.80
CA VAL A 115 -10.82 2.78 -3.53
C VAL A 115 -11.99 3.70 -3.14
N GLY A 116 -12.16 3.94 -1.83
CA GLY A 116 -13.21 4.84 -1.33
C GLY A 116 -13.08 6.28 -1.84
N VAL A 117 -11.85 6.79 -1.96
CA VAL A 117 -11.59 8.12 -2.52
C VAL A 117 -11.91 8.15 -4.01
N LEU A 118 -11.47 7.15 -4.76
CA LEU A 118 -11.70 7.06 -6.20
C LEU A 118 -13.19 6.96 -6.54
N HIS A 119 -13.96 6.16 -5.80
CA HIS A 119 -15.42 6.12 -5.94
C HIS A 119 -16.07 7.48 -5.63
N ALA A 120 -15.63 8.15 -4.57
CA ALA A 120 -16.16 9.46 -4.22
C ALA A 120 -15.85 10.52 -5.31
N LEU A 121 -14.69 10.42 -5.96
CA LEU A 121 -14.31 11.26 -7.10
C LEU A 121 -15.14 10.97 -8.34
N ALA A 122 -15.33 9.69 -8.70
CA ALA A 122 -16.18 9.29 -9.83
C ALA A 122 -17.62 9.80 -9.63
N HIS A 123 -18.20 9.54 -8.46
CA HIS A 123 -19.53 10.05 -8.11
C HIS A 123 -19.61 11.58 -8.19
N ARG A 124 -18.58 12.30 -7.75
CA ARG A 124 -18.55 13.77 -7.80
C ARG A 124 -18.53 14.32 -9.23
N GLN A 125 -17.93 13.56 -10.15
CA GLN A 125 -17.85 13.89 -11.57
C GLN A 125 -19.06 13.39 -12.37
N GLY A 126 -19.92 12.56 -11.76
CA GLY A 126 -21.09 12.00 -12.41
C GLY A 126 -20.75 10.90 -13.42
N VAL A 127 -19.58 10.27 -13.27
CA VAL A 127 -19.13 9.14 -14.10
C VAL A 127 -19.16 7.86 -13.28
N LYS A 128 -19.23 6.71 -13.96
CA LYS A 128 -19.06 5.42 -13.28
C LYS A 128 -17.60 5.21 -12.87
N ALA A 129 -17.36 4.32 -11.91
CA ALA A 129 -16.01 3.96 -11.49
C ALA A 129 -15.17 3.39 -12.65
N GLU A 130 -15.80 2.56 -13.49
CA GLU A 130 -15.17 1.97 -14.67
C GLU A 130 -14.75 3.02 -15.72
N GLU A 131 -15.44 4.17 -15.75
CA GLU A 131 -15.25 5.31 -16.66
C GLU A 131 -14.24 6.35 -16.13
N LEU A 132 -13.88 6.28 -14.84
CA LEU A 132 -12.96 7.24 -14.21
C LEU A 132 -11.55 7.10 -14.82
N ARG A 133 -11.04 8.19 -15.41
CA ARG A 133 -9.72 8.20 -16.05
C ARG A 133 -8.63 8.46 -15.02
N ILE A 134 -7.85 7.44 -14.72
CA ILE A 134 -6.76 7.47 -13.75
C ILE A 134 -5.44 7.58 -14.51
N TYR A 135 -4.56 8.50 -14.10
CA TYR A 135 -3.23 8.65 -14.67
C TYR A 135 -2.14 8.32 -13.65
N ASP A 136 -1.25 7.40 -14.01
CA ASP A 136 0.00 7.15 -13.30
C ASP A 136 1.19 7.51 -14.22
N PRO A 137 1.85 8.66 -14.00
CA PRO A 137 2.94 9.14 -14.86
C PRO A 137 4.21 8.29 -14.76
N TYR A 138 4.41 7.54 -13.69
CA TYR A 138 5.67 6.85 -13.45
C TYR A 138 5.54 5.36 -13.77
N TYR A 139 6.25 4.92 -14.80
CA TYR A 139 6.19 3.54 -15.26
C TYR A 139 7.23 2.64 -14.59
N CYS A 140 6.80 1.45 -14.19
CA CYS A 140 7.69 0.37 -13.73
C CYS A 140 7.46 -0.89 -14.57
N ASN A 141 6.30 -1.55 -14.40
CA ASN A 141 5.92 -2.72 -15.21
C ASN A 141 4.39 -2.87 -15.36
N GLY A 142 3.67 -1.74 -15.24
CA GLY A 142 2.24 -1.67 -15.49
C GLY A 142 1.33 -2.30 -14.44
N ALA A 143 1.82 -2.71 -13.25
CA ALA A 143 0.97 -3.37 -12.25
C ALA A 143 -0.22 -2.52 -11.78
N VAL A 144 -0.07 -1.19 -11.74
CA VAL A 144 -1.14 -0.26 -11.37
C VAL A 144 -2.41 -0.48 -12.19
N GLN A 145 -2.29 -0.74 -13.50
CA GLN A 145 -3.43 -1.01 -14.38
C GLN A 145 -4.16 -2.27 -13.94
N ARG A 146 -3.43 -3.36 -13.67
CA ARG A 146 -4.01 -4.65 -13.24
C ARG A 146 -4.68 -4.53 -11.87
N HIS A 147 -4.01 -3.87 -10.92
CA HIS A 147 -4.53 -3.74 -9.55
C HIS A 147 -5.76 -2.85 -9.47
N LEU A 148 -5.81 -1.74 -10.23
CA LEU A 148 -6.97 -0.87 -10.26
C LEU A 148 -8.12 -1.47 -11.10
N ALA A 149 -7.82 -2.19 -12.18
CA ALA A 149 -8.83 -2.91 -12.95
C ALA A 149 -9.53 -3.98 -12.10
N ALA A 150 -8.78 -4.73 -11.28
CA ALA A 150 -9.35 -5.69 -10.33
C ALA A 150 -10.28 -5.04 -9.27
N ARG A 151 -10.22 -3.72 -9.12
CA ARG A 151 -11.07 -2.90 -8.21
C ARG A 151 -12.17 -2.14 -8.98
N GLY A 152 -12.37 -2.44 -10.27
CA GLY A 152 -13.42 -1.86 -11.09
C GLY A 152 -13.07 -0.53 -11.77
N PHE A 153 -11.79 -0.15 -11.83
CA PHE A 153 -11.32 1.05 -12.53
C PHE A 153 -10.58 0.66 -13.82
N HIS A 154 -11.24 0.77 -14.97
CA HIS A 154 -10.75 0.20 -16.23
C HIS A 154 -9.96 1.20 -17.09
N HIS A 155 -10.14 2.51 -16.90
CA HIS A 155 -9.39 3.53 -17.64
C HIS A 155 -8.18 4.03 -16.87
N VAL A 156 -7.14 3.19 -16.80
CA VAL A 156 -5.86 3.54 -16.18
C VAL A 156 -4.81 3.75 -17.25
N TYR A 157 -4.24 4.95 -17.32
CA TYR A 157 -3.11 5.26 -18.19
C TYR A 157 -1.81 5.12 -17.40
N ASN A 158 -1.01 4.11 -17.73
CA ASN A 158 0.37 3.93 -17.27
C ASN A 158 1.15 3.30 -18.41
N LYS A 159 2.01 4.08 -19.07
CA LYS A 159 2.73 3.67 -20.28
C LYS A 159 4.22 3.80 -20.06
N ASN A 160 4.99 2.96 -20.74
CA ASN A 160 6.43 3.04 -20.80
C ASN A 160 6.83 4.27 -21.61
N GLU A 161 6.78 5.43 -20.97
CA GLU A 161 7.07 6.75 -21.52
C GLU A 161 7.74 7.61 -20.45
N ASP A 162 8.56 8.57 -20.87
CA ASP A 162 9.13 9.56 -19.96
C ASP A 162 8.09 10.63 -19.61
N PHE A 163 7.65 10.65 -18.35
CA PHE A 163 6.72 11.64 -17.84
C PHE A 163 7.15 13.09 -18.11
N TYR A 164 8.43 13.41 -17.89
CA TYR A 164 8.91 14.79 -18.01
C TYR A 164 8.94 15.24 -19.47
N VAL A 165 9.29 14.34 -20.39
CA VAL A 165 9.21 14.60 -21.83
C VAL A 165 7.76 14.78 -22.26
N ALA A 166 6.85 13.90 -21.81
CA ALA A 166 5.43 14.00 -22.12
C ALA A 166 4.81 15.30 -21.57
N GLN A 167 5.22 15.71 -20.37
CA GLN A 167 4.82 16.97 -19.75
C GLN A 167 5.33 18.17 -20.55
N ALA A 168 6.62 18.22 -20.89
CA ALA A 168 7.23 19.34 -21.60
C ALA A 168 6.68 19.51 -23.03
N SER A 169 6.31 18.41 -23.69
CA SER A 169 5.74 18.41 -25.04
C SER A 169 4.22 18.62 -25.08
N GLY A 170 3.54 18.65 -23.93
CA GLY A 170 2.08 18.73 -23.86
C GLY A 170 1.37 17.45 -24.33
N ALA A 171 2.08 16.32 -24.35
CA ALA A 171 1.57 15.02 -24.81
C ALA A 171 0.91 14.18 -23.70
N LEU A 172 0.64 14.78 -22.53
CA LEU A 172 0.00 14.09 -21.41
C LEU A 172 -1.42 13.62 -21.78
N PRO A 173 -1.86 12.45 -21.27
CA PRO A 173 -3.21 11.95 -21.51
C PRO A 173 -4.26 12.86 -20.87
N SER A 174 -5.51 12.78 -21.34
CA SER A 174 -6.64 13.35 -20.61
C SER A 174 -6.99 12.43 -19.43
N PHE A 175 -7.00 12.98 -18.21
CA PHE A 175 -7.30 12.24 -16.99
C PHE A 175 -8.19 13.02 -16.03
N ASP A 176 -8.82 12.32 -15.09
CA ASP A 176 -9.71 12.87 -14.07
C ASP A 176 -9.02 12.95 -12.69
N VAL A 177 -8.16 11.99 -12.40
CA VAL A 177 -7.39 11.90 -11.16
C VAL A 177 -6.00 11.33 -11.44
N LEU A 178 -4.99 11.85 -10.75
CA LEU A 178 -3.65 11.26 -10.75
C LEU A 178 -3.52 10.28 -9.58
N VAL A 179 -3.03 9.07 -9.83
CA VAL A 179 -2.73 8.05 -8.81
C VAL A 179 -1.36 7.50 -9.11
N THR A 180 -0.41 7.61 -8.19
CA THR A 180 0.98 7.21 -8.47
C THR A 180 1.76 6.79 -7.24
N ASN A 181 2.82 6.01 -7.48
CA ASN A 181 3.92 5.74 -6.58
C ASN A 181 5.20 6.20 -7.29
N PRO A 182 5.65 7.46 -7.07
CA PRO A 182 6.75 8.01 -7.84
C PRO A 182 8.09 7.38 -7.45
N PRO A 183 9.11 7.53 -8.30
CA PRO A 183 10.50 7.41 -7.87
C PRO A 183 10.76 8.28 -6.63
N TYR A 184 11.56 7.77 -5.70
CA TYR A 184 11.85 8.47 -4.45
C TYR A 184 13.17 9.22 -4.50
N THR A 185 14.00 8.94 -5.51
CA THR A 185 15.22 9.69 -5.77
C THR A 185 14.90 11.16 -6.09
N HIS A 186 15.76 12.07 -5.63
CA HIS A 186 15.66 13.47 -6.01
C HIS A 186 15.93 13.62 -7.52
N PRO A 187 15.17 14.44 -8.28
CA PRO A 187 14.18 15.43 -7.83
C PRO A 187 12.70 14.99 -7.94
N HIS A 188 12.42 13.70 -8.08
CA HIS A 188 11.10 13.22 -8.52
C HIS A 188 9.92 13.64 -7.63
N PRO A 189 9.97 13.51 -6.28
CA PRO A 189 8.85 13.91 -5.43
C PRO A 189 8.52 15.40 -5.52
N GLN A 190 9.53 16.28 -5.61
CA GLN A 190 9.31 17.71 -5.75
C GLN A 190 8.63 18.03 -7.08
N LYS A 191 9.18 17.52 -8.20
CA LYS A 191 8.61 17.75 -9.53
C LYS A 191 7.17 17.23 -9.65
N LEU A 192 6.86 16.08 -9.04
CA LEU A 192 5.50 15.55 -8.98
C LEU A 192 4.56 16.51 -8.24
N LEU A 193 4.94 17.00 -7.06
CA LEU A 193 4.10 17.90 -6.28
C LEU A 193 3.82 19.21 -7.02
N ASP A 194 4.84 19.76 -7.69
CA ASP A 194 4.69 20.95 -8.51
C ASP A 194 3.69 20.71 -9.67
N PHE A 195 3.77 19.55 -10.33
CA PHE A 195 2.79 19.15 -11.35
C PHE A 195 1.38 18.98 -10.76
N CYS A 196 1.24 18.33 -9.61
CA CYS A 196 -0.03 18.11 -8.93
C CYS A 196 -0.75 19.44 -8.62
N VAL A 197 -0.04 20.46 -8.15
CA VAL A 197 -0.60 21.80 -7.92
C VAL A 197 -0.94 22.48 -9.26
N ALA A 198 -0.02 22.45 -10.23
CA ALA A 198 -0.22 23.11 -11.51
C ALA A 198 -1.41 22.56 -12.32
N CYS A 199 -1.64 21.24 -12.28
CA CYS A 199 -2.69 20.60 -13.08
C CYS A 199 -4.11 20.82 -12.52
N LYS A 200 -4.25 21.29 -11.26
CA LYS A 200 -5.52 21.60 -10.59
C LYS A 200 -6.53 20.43 -10.60
N LYS A 201 -6.04 19.19 -10.65
CA LYS A 201 -6.84 17.96 -10.61
C LYS A 201 -6.62 17.23 -9.27
N PRO A 202 -7.59 16.41 -8.83
CA PRO A 202 -7.38 15.50 -7.71
C PRO A 202 -6.17 14.60 -7.95
N TRP A 203 -5.41 14.35 -6.89
CA TRP A 203 -4.25 13.47 -6.95
C TRP A 203 -4.07 12.67 -5.66
N LEU A 204 -3.53 11.46 -5.82
CA LEU A 204 -3.16 10.53 -4.76
C LEU A 204 -1.75 10.02 -5.05
N ALA A 205 -0.79 10.39 -4.21
CA ALA A 205 0.61 9.99 -4.36
C ALA A 205 1.05 9.16 -3.16
N LEU A 206 1.44 7.91 -3.38
CA LEU A 206 2.03 7.07 -2.35
C LEU A 206 3.48 7.48 -2.19
N MET A 207 3.83 8.12 -1.07
CA MET A 207 5.17 8.65 -0.87
C MET A 207 5.69 8.34 0.54
N PRO A 208 7.03 8.38 0.75
CA PRO A 208 7.62 8.18 2.05
C PRO A 208 7.30 9.31 3.01
N ASN A 209 7.30 9.00 4.30
CA ASN A 209 7.06 9.95 5.38
C ASN A 209 7.98 11.19 5.35
N TRP A 210 9.22 11.05 4.85
CA TRP A 210 10.16 12.16 4.79
C TRP A 210 9.72 13.25 3.81
N VAL A 211 8.83 12.97 2.85
CA VAL A 211 8.43 13.97 1.84
C VAL A 211 7.72 15.15 2.48
N CYS A 212 6.82 14.92 3.44
CA CYS A 212 6.12 16.01 4.13
C CYS A 212 7.01 16.79 5.11
N THR A 213 8.26 16.36 5.33
CA THR A 213 9.20 17.06 6.21
C THR A 213 10.21 17.91 5.44
N LYS A 214 10.07 18.02 4.10
CA LYS A 214 11.01 18.77 3.25
C LYS A 214 10.49 20.17 2.94
N ASP A 215 11.41 21.12 2.82
CA ASP A 215 11.10 22.52 2.50
C ASP A 215 10.29 22.66 1.21
N PHE A 216 10.58 21.83 0.19
CA PHE A 216 9.83 21.87 -1.06
C PHE A 216 8.35 21.54 -0.86
N PHE A 217 8.01 20.61 0.04
CA PHE A 217 6.64 20.25 0.33
C PHE A 217 5.88 21.45 0.92
N HIS A 218 6.48 22.10 1.93
CA HIS A 218 5.89 23.29 2.55
C HIS A 218 5.78 24.45 1.56
N THR A 219 6.78 24.64 0.70
CA THR A 219 6.81 25.72 -0.29
C THR A 219 5.72 25.55 -1.33
N THR A 220 5.58 24.35 -1.91
CA THR A 220 4.57 24.05 -2.94
C THR A 220 3.15 24.35 -2.45
N PHE A 221 2.80 24.00 -1.20
CA PHE A 221 1.45 24.21 -0.67
C PHE A 221 1.24 25.56 0.04
N SER A 222 2.31 26.26 0.45
CA SER A 222 2.21 27.65 0.95
C SER A 222 2.00 28.65 -0.18
N LEU A 223 2.68 28.46 -1.33
CA LEU A 223 2.50 29.29 -2.52
C LEU A 223 1.09 29.16 -3.12
N GLU A 224 0.51 27.95 -3.08
CA GLU A 224 -0.86 27.71 -3.51
C GLU A 224 -1.86 28.57 -2.71
N GLN A 225 -1.69 28.68 -1.40
CA GLN A 225 -2.54 29.47 -0.51
C GLN A 225 -2.43 30.99 -0.77
N LEU A 226 -1.23 31.48 -1.15
CA LEU A 226 -1.00 32.89 -1.45
C LEU A 226 -1.55 33.32 -2.81
N SER A 227 -1.55 32.43 -3.80
CA SER A 227 -2.08 32.71 -5.15
C SER A 227 -3.61 32.89 -5.23
N GLY A 228 -4.35 32.60 -4.14
CA GLY A 228 -5.81 32.71 -4.05
C GLY A 228 -6.37 34.10 -3.69
N HIS A 229 -5.55 35.16 -3.67
CA HIS A 229 -5.95 36.51 -3.25
C HIS A 229 -6.54 37.41 -4.37
N GLU A 230 -6.71 36.92 -5.59
CA GLU A 230 -7.50 37.67 -6.58
C GLU A 230 -9.01 37.54 -6.30
N ARG A 231 -9.60 38.69 -5.95
CA ARG A 231 -11.00 38.89 -5.55
C ARG A 231 -11.97 38.29 -6.57
N GLY A 232 -12.53 37.11 -6.28
CA GLY A 232 -13.75 36.65 -6.95
C GLY A 232 -13.98 35.14 -7.09
N ALA A 233 -12.97 34.28 -6.94
CA ALA A 233 -13.15 32.84 -7.15
C ALA A 233 -12.68 32.00 -5.95
N ARG A 234 -13.65 31.50 -5.16
CA ARG A 234 -13.43 30.43 -4.17
C ARG A 234 -13.03 29.13 -4.90
N ARG A 235 -11.75 28.96 -5.22
CA ARG A 235 -11.10 27.67 -5.50
C ARG A 235 -9.69 27.68 -4.92
N GLY A 236 -9.60 27.86 -3.61
CA GLY A 236 -8.36 27.64 -2.86
C GLY A 236 -8.03 26.16 -2.84
N GLY A 237 -6.85 25.79 -3.34
CA GLY A 237 -6.31 24.48 -3.10
C GLY A 237 -6.15 24.30 -1.59
N SER A 238 -6.89 23.33 -1.04
CA SER A 238 -6.69 22.95 0.35
C SER A 238 -5.43 22.11 0.43
N ALA A 239 -4.63 22.33 1.47
CA ALA A 239 -3.51 21.45 1.82
C ALA A 239 -3.90 19.96 1.72
N PRO A 240 -2.96 19.09 1.32
CA PRO A 240 -3.22 17.67 1.22
C PRO A 240 -3.59 17.08 2.57
N PHE A 241 -4.39 16.01 2.53
CA PHE A 241 -4.61 15.11 3.68
C PHE A 241 -3.93 13.76 3.40
N PHE A 242 -3.90 12.89 4.39
CA PHE A 242 -3.16 11.63 4.32
C PHE A 242 -4.03 10.43 4.68
N ILE A 243 -3.80 9.32 3.98
CA ILE A 243 -4.33 7.99 4.35
C ILE A 243 -3.15 7.16 4.83
N VAL A 244 -3.05 7.02 6.14
CA VAL A 244 -1.89 6.41 6.82
C VAL A 244 -2.24 4.99 7.22
N PRO A 245 -1.56 3.96 6.69
CA PRO A 245 -1.83 2.59 7.08
C PRO A 245 -1.26 2.32 8.48
N ARG A 246 -1.95 1.47 9.27
CA ARG A 246 -1.47 1.00 10.58
C ARG A 246 -0.32 0.01 10.44
N LYS A 247 -0.26 -0.70 9.32
CA LYS A 247 0.85 -1.57 8.93
C LYS A 247 1.63 -0.90 7.80
N ARG A 248 2.95 -1.08 7.77
CA ARG A 248 3.78 -0.50 6.70
C ARG A 248 3.47 -1.19 5.38
N TYR A 249 3.35 -0.40 4.32
CA TYR A 249 3.27 -0.97 2.97
C TYR A 249 4.55 -1.69 2.59
N HIS A 250 4.36 -2.78 1.85
CA HIS A 250 5.41 -3.40 1.08
C HIS A 250 5.34 -2.94 -0.38
N TYR A 251 6.49 -3.00 -1.04
CA TYR A 251 6.67 -2.75 -2.46
C TYR A 251 7.24 -4.00 -3.11
N TRP A 252 7.06 -4.09 -4.42
CA TRP A 252 7.48 -5.24 -5.20
C TRP A 252 8.39 -4.81 -6.33
N THR A 253 9.61 -5.31 -6.35
CA THR A 253 10.51 -5.12 -7.47
C THR A 253 10.28 -6.25 -8.49
N PRO A 254 9.86 -5.94 -9.73
CA PRO A 254 9.66 -6.96 -10.76
C PRO A 254 10.96 -7.74 -11.02
N ARG A 255 10.85 -9.05 -11.24
CA ARG A 255 12.02 -9.88 -11.57
C ARG A 255 12.66 -9.37 -12.86
N GLY A 256 13.98 -9.20 -12.88
CA GLY A 256 14.69 -8.68 -14.05
C GLY A 256 14.81 -7.16 -14.14
N ARG A 257 14.16 -6.39 -13.23
CA ARG A 257 14.26 -4.91 -13.22
C ARG A 257 15.50 -4.37 -12.52
N ARG A 258 16.14 -5.16 -11.66
CA ARG A 258 17.38 -4.78 -10.98
C ARG A 258 18.43 -5.86 -11.14
N ALA A 259 19.66 -5.47 -11.41
CA ALA A 259 20.76 -6.39 -11.65
C ALA A 259 21.05 -7.27 -10.41
N ASP A 260 20.89 -6.71 -9.20
CA ASP A 260 21.05 -7.40 -7.92
C ASP A 260 20.01 -8.53 -7.71
N VAL A 261 18.79 -8.34 -8.19
CA VAL A 261 17.69 -9.33 -8.16
C VAL A 261 17.83 -10.36 -9.28
N SER A 262 18.44 -10.00 -10.41
CA SER A 262 18.52 -10.82 -11.62
C SER A 262 19.65 -11.86 -11.61
N ALA A 263 20.77 -11.53 -10.97
CA ALA A 263 21.99 -12.35 -11.02
C ALA A 263 22.10 -13.40 -9.90
N GLY A 264 21.03 -13.66 -9.14
CA GLY A 264 21.16 -14.35 -7.84
C GLY A 264 22.05 -13.57 -6.86
N GLY A 265 22.32 -12.30 -7.15
CA GLY A 265 23.23 -11.40 -6.47
C GLY A 265 22.58 -10.66 -5.31
N ALA A 266 21.67 -11.32 -4.59
CA ALA A 266 21.52 -10.97 -3.19
C ALA A 266 22.83 -11.40 -2.53
N LYS A 267 23.68 -10.44 -2.13
CA LYS A 267 24.55 -10.72 -0.98
C LYS A 267 23.68 -11.43 0.06
N SER A 268 24.15 -12.58 0.51
CA SER A 268 23.46 -13.61 1.31
C SER A 268 22.93 -13.12 2.67
N LYS A 269 22.20 -12.00 2.72
CA LYS A 269 21.80 -11.30 3.95
C LYS A 269 20.40 -10.70 3.91
N THR A 270 19.66 -10.81 2.81
CA THR A 270 18.23 -10.48 2.81
C THR A 270 17.44 -11.72 2.43
N HIS A 271 16.87 -12.37 3.45
CA HIS A 271 15.69 -13.24 3.33
C HIS A 271 14.49 -12.41 2.84
N GLY A 272 14.60 -11.82 1.65
CA GLY A 272 13.51 -11.07 1.02
C GLY A 272 12.45 -12.08 0.59
N HIS A 273 11.23 -11.92 1.09
CA HIS A 273 10.11 -12.75 0.65
C HIS A 273 9.93 -12.54 -0.86
N THR A 274 10.12 -13.61 -1.63
CA THR A 274 9.89 -13.59 -3.07
C THR A 274 8.47 -14.09 -3.33
N ASN A 275 7.80 -13.48 -4.30
CA ASN A 275 6.50 -13.90 -4.79
C ASN A 275 6.62 -14.16 -6.29
N ALA A 276 6.09 -15.29 -6.76
CA ALA A 276 6.15 -15.66 -8.17
C ALA A 276 5.38 -14.68 -9.05
N ALA A 277 4.24 -14.17 -8.56
CA ALA A 277 3.47 -13.16 -9.26
C ALA A 277 4.13 -11.79 -9.14
N LEU A 278 4.44 -11.30 -7.94
CA LEU A 278 4.77 -9.88 -7.72
C LEU A 278 6.26 -9.54 -7.81
N GLY A 279 7.17 -10.50 -7.61
CA GLY A 279 8.62 -10.27 -7.60
C GLY A 279 9.23 -10.26 -6.20
N VAL A 280 10.22 -9.40 -5.95
CA VAL A 280 10.93 -9.33 -4.65
C VAL A 280 10.32 -8.27 -3.76
N ARG A 281 9.96 -8.65 -2.53
CA ARG A 281 9.38 -7.73 -1.55
C ARG A 281 10.44 -6.80 -0.96
N THR A 282 10.14 -5.51 -0.92
CA THR A 282 10.95 -4.47 -0.27
C THR A 282 10.08 -3.51 0.53
N SER A 283 10.63 -2.84 1.54
CA SER A 283 9.92 -1.87 2.40
C SER A 283 10.90 -0.87 3.02
N PRO A 284 11.55 -0.03 2.20
CA PRO A 284 12.64 0.82 2.69
C PRO A 284 12.15 1.94 3.62
N PHE A 285 10.87 2.34 3.51
CA PHE A 285 10.35 3.51 4.22
C PHE A 285 8.93 3.30 4.76
N VAL A 286 8.61 4.00 5.86
CA VAL A 286 7.21 4.29 6.20
C VAL A 286 6.65 5.16 5.09
N SER A 287 5.53 4.75 4.52
CA SER A 287 4.90 5.43 3.39
C SER A 287 3.39 5.40 3.53
N PHE A 288 2.74 6.40 2.95
CA PHE A 288 1.30 6.60 3.03
C PHE A 288 0.84 7.44 1.84
N TRP A 289 -0.48 7.45 1.61
CA TRP A 289 -1.04 8.23 0.51
C TRP A 289 -1.17 9.69 0.90
N TYR A 290 -0.57 10.55 0.10
CA TYR A 290 -0.77 12.00 0.10
C TYR A 290 -1.92 12.30 -0.87
N CYS A 291 -2.95 13.00 -0.41
CA CYS A 291 -4.17 13.23 -1.17
C CYS A 291 -4.48 14.73 -1.27
N GLY A 292 -4.45 15.30 -2.47
CA GLY A 292 -4.66 16.73 -2.71
C GLY A 292 -5.53 17.02 -3.93
N GLY A 293 -5.88 18.29 -4.13
CA GLY A 293 -6.82 18.71 -5.19
C GLY A 293 -8.26 18.22 -4.98
N ILE A 294 -8.58 17.65 -3.82
CA ILE A 294 -9.90 17.07 -3.51
C ILE A 294 -10.78 18.11 -2.82
N SER A 295 -11.95 18.40 -3.41
CA SER A 295 -12.87 19.41 -2.88
C SER A 295 -13.39 19.06 -1.48
N PRO A 296 -13.71 20.05 -0.62
CA PRO A 296 -14.27 19.81 0.71
C PRO A 296 -15.53 18.91 0.70
N LYS A 297 -16.39 19.04 -0.32
CA LYS A 297 -17.61 18.20 -0.47
C LYS A 297 -17.32 16.72 -0.64
N VAL A 298 -16.16 16.37 -1.22
CA VAL A 298 -15.71 14.98 -1.32
C VAL A 298 -15.11 14.54 0.01
N LYS A 299 -14.24 15.38 0.61
CA LYS A 299 -13.60 15.10 1.91
C LYS A 299 -14.61 14.75 3.01
N THR A 300 -15.73 15.47 3.10
CA THR A 300 -16.77 15.23 4.12
C THR A 300 -17.46 13.87 4.02
N LYS A 301 -17.31 13.17 2.90
CA LYS A 301 -17.90 11.84 2.68
C LYS A 301 -16.89 10.71 2.88
N LEU A 302 -15.62 11.03 3.13
CA LEU A 302 -14.59 10.02 3.30
C LEU A 302 -14.60 9.48 4.72
N SER A 303 -14.53 8.16 4.84
CA SER A 303 -14.21 7.44 6.07
C SER A 303 -12.82 6.84 5.97
N PRO A 304 -12.11 6.60 7.10
CA PRO A 304 -10.88 5.84 7.08
C PRO A 304 -11.10 4.47 6.46
N PRO A 305 -10.26 4.05 5.49
CA PRO A 305 -10.23 2.67 5.04
C PRO A 305 -9.87 1.72 6.19
N ASP A 306 -10.25 0.47 6.06
CA ASP A 306 -9.86 -0.57 7.01
C ASP A 306 -8.33 -0.59 7.19
N GLY A 307 -7.88 -0.75 8.43
CA GLY A 307 -6.45 -0.73 8.74
C GLY A 307 -5.77 0.62 8.56
N CYS A 308 -6.49 1.71 8.27
CA CYS A 308 -5.91 3.05 8.06
C CYS A 308 -6.41 4.10 9.06
N VAL A 309 -5.73 5.25 9.06
CA VAL A 309 -6.12 6.50 9.72
C VAL A 309 -6.17 7.61 8.68
N LEU A 310 -7.21 8.44 8.72
CA LEU A 310 -7.25 9.70 7.97
C LEU A 310 -6.63 10.81 8.81
N ALA A 311 -5.54 11.39 8.32
CA ALA A 311 -4.92 12.57 8.88
C ALA A 311 -5.23 13.78 7.98
N TRP A 312 -6.02 14.73 8.46
CA TRP A 312 -6.49 15.87 7.68
C TRP A 312 -5.44 16.97 7.49
N SER A 313 -4.36 16.93 8.27
CA SER A 313 -3.20 17.80 8.20
C SER A 313 -1.95 17.04 8.65
N GLN A 314 -0.77 17.64 8.41
CA GLN A 314 0.50 17.06 8.86
C GLN A 314 0.53 16.91 10.39
N ASP A 315 0.02 17.89 11.13
CA ASP A 315 -0.05 17.88 12.60
C ASP A 315 -0.97 16.77 13.15
N SER A 316 -1.84 16.21 12.30
CA SER A 316 -2.73 15.10 12.66
C SER A 316 -2.18 13.72 12.27
N LEU A 317 -0.94 13.64 11.76
CA LEU A 317 -0.29 12.36 11.48
C LEU A 317 -0.09 11.57 12.79
N PRO A 318 -0.27 10.23 12.78
CA PRO A 318 -0.05 9.41 13.97
C PRO A 318 1.36 9.56 14.55
N PRO A 319 1.53 9.46 15.89
CA PRO A 319 2.85 9.41 16.52
C PRO A 319 3.74 8.32 15.90
N GLY A 320 5.04 8.58 15.78
CA GLY A 320 5.99 7.66 15.15
C GLY A 320 5.97 7.63 13.61
N VAL A 321 5.05 8.34 12.95
CA VAL A 321 5.07 8.51 11.48
C VAL A 321 6.01 9.63 11.06
N GLN A 322 6.11 10.68 11.86
CA GLN A 322 7.01 11.81 11.62
C GLN A 322 8.40 11.63 12.24
N GLU A 323 8.55 10.71 13.19
CA GLU A 323 9.80 10.49 13.90
C GLU A 323 10.74 9.61 13.05
N ARG A 324 11.94 10.13 12.80
CA ARG A 324 13.13 9.36 12.45
C ARG A 324 14.22 9.68 13.45
#